data_AF-A0A9E1ZDJ1-F1
#
_entry.id   AF-A0A9E1ZDJ1-F1
#
_cell.length_a   1.000
_cell.length_b   1.000
_cell.length_c   1.000
_cell.angle_alpha   90.00
_cell.angle_beta   90.00
_cell.angle_gamma   90.00
#
_symmetry.space_group_name_H-M   'P 1'
#
loop_
_entity.id
_entity.type
_entity.pdbx_description
1 polymer ?
#
loop_
_entity_poly.entity_id
_entity_poly.type
_entity_poly.pdbx_seq_one_letter_code
_entity_poly.pdbx_strand_id
1 'polypeptide(L)'
;MTNHEIWQAVLAEFELSISKANFTTWFKHTGISEYTEGNVIIIVPNTFTQSWLQKKYHSDVVKSLERVTSKPIKKVEYNVGNIKHVEEQEAVISAPIRATSAPTQPAAQQPQGYQYQRNPGNQRSTLSASQFGLNKKYTFATFIVGKQNELAHAAAKAVANRPGDAYNPLFIYGGVGLGKTHLLQAIADQMLTENPNTKILYVSSEKFTNEFVSSVKEGRAKEFKERYRNVDLLLIDDI
;
A
#
# COMPACT_ATOMS: atom_id res chain seq x y z
N MET A 1 17.15 0.36 29.24
CA MET A 1 16.95 0.26 27.79
C MET A 1 15.67 1.01 27.45
N THR A 2 15.69 1.91 26.48
CA THR A 2 14.48 2.54 25.93
C THR A 2 13.70 1.58 25.03
N ASN A 3 12.46 1.92 24.69
CA ASN A 3 11.66 1.12 23.74
C ASN A 3 12.37 0.99 22.37
N HIS A 4 13.06 2.04 21.95
CA HIS A 4 13.89 2.04 20.75
C HIS A 4 15.07 1.07 20.85
N GLU A 5 15.85 1.11 21.94
CA GLU A 5 17.01 0.21 22.14
C GLU A 5 16.59 -1.27 22.18
N ILE A 6 15.48 -1.58 22.87
CA ILE A 6 14.92 -2.94 22.91
C ILE A 6 14.55 -3.41 21.50
N TRP A 7 13.86 -2.57 20.72
CA TRP A 7 13.44 -2.96 19.38
C TRP A 7 14.62 -3.09 18.41
N GLN A 8 15.63 -2.22 18.48
CA GLN A 8 16.84 -2.35 17.65
C GLN A 8 17.59 -3.67 17.91
N ALA A 9 17.66 -4.12 19.17
CA ALA A 9 18.24 -5.43 19.50
C ALA A 9 17.42 -6.60 18.91
N VAL A 10 16.08 -6.53 18.98
CA VAL A 10 15.19 -7.51 18.33
C VAL A 10 15.38 -7.50 16.81
N LEU A 11 15.42 -6.31 16.19
CA LEU A 11 15.64 -6.16 14.74
C LEU A 11 16.99 -6.77 14.30
N ALA A 12 18.05 -6.60 15.08
CA ALA A 12 19.36 -7.20 14.78
C ALA A 12 19.32 -8.74 14.82
N GLU A 13 18.61 -9.36 15.77
CA GLU A 13 18.39 -10.82 15.76
C GLU A 13 17.63 -11.29 14.50
N PHE A 14 16.65 -10.51 14.04
CA PHE A 14 15.90 -10.83 12.82
C PHE A 14 16.72 -10.63 11.54
N GLU A 15 17.52 -9.56 11.42
CA GLU A 15 18.34 -9.33 10.21
C GLU A 15 19.37 -10.46 9.98
N LEU A 16 19.83 -11.13 11.04
CA LEU A 16 20.73 -12.28 10.96
C LEU A 16 20.01 -13.63 10.69
N SER A 17 18.72 -13.75 11.00
CA SER A 17 17.99 -15.03 10.96
C SER A 17 17.01 -15.18 9.79
N ILE A 18 16.63 -14.09 9.12
CA ILE A 18 15.78 -14.11 7.92
C ILE A 18 16.44 -13.42 6.72
N SER A 19 15.97 -13.72 5.51
CA SER A 19 16.52 -13.10 4.31
C SER A 19 16.33 -11.57 4.31
N LYS A 20 17.32 -10.84 3.79
CA LYS A 20 17.31 -9.36 3.68
C LYS A 20 16.04 -8.80 3.06
N ALA A 21 15.45 -9.50 2.09
CA ALA A 21 14.16 -9.15 1.50
C ALA A 21 13.02 -9.22 2.52
N ASN A 22 12.87 -10.35 3.24
CA ASN A 22 11.86 -10.47 4.30
C ASN A 22 12.08 -9.44 5.42
N PHE A 23 13.32 -9.21 5.85
CA PHE A 23 13.62 -8.20 6.87
C PHE A 23 13.21 -6.79 6.42
N THR A 24 13.57 -6.42 5.18
CA THR A 24 13.22 -5.12 4.58
C THR A 24 11.72 -4.93 4.47
N THR A 25 10.96 -5.96 4.06
CA THR A 25 9.50 -5.86 3.89
C THR A 25 8.75 -5.82 5.22
N TRP A 26 9.13 -6.63 6.21
CA TRP A 26 8.29 -6.89 7.38
C TRP A 26 8.73 -6.22 8.67
N PHE A 27 10.03 -5.89 8.80
CA PHE A 27 10.62 -5.47 10.08
C PHE A 27 11.24 -4.06 10.01
N LYS A 28 11.84 -3.66 8.88
CA LYS A 28 12.56 -2.38 8.75
C LYS A 28 11.77 -1.12 9.12
N HIS A 29 10.45 -1.15 8.98
CA HIS A 29 9.55 -0.06 9.32
C HIS A 29 8.58 -0.49 10.43
N THR A 30 9.13 -1.02 11.52
CA THR A 30 8.39 -1.38 12.76
C THR A 30 9.09 -0.78 13.99
N GLY A 31 8.36 -0.62 15.10
CA GLY A 31 8.89 -0.06 16.35
C GLY A 31 8.06 -0.46 17.57
N ILE A 32 8.61 -0.41 18.78
CA ILE A 32 7.80 -0.49 20.01
C ILE A 32 7.29 0.92 20.34
N SER A 33 5.97 1.10 20.46
CA SER A 33 5.41 2.34 21.03
C SER A 33 5.26 2.28 22.54
N GLU A 34 4.90 1.11 23.09
CA GLU A 34 4.65 0.94 24.51
C GLU A 34 5.20 -0.40 25.01
N TYR A 35 5.81 -0.39 26.19
CA TYR A 35 6.20 -1.59 26.93
C TYR A 35 5.90 -1.42 28.42
N THR A 36 4.78 -1.99 28.87
CA THR A 36 4.25 -1.80 30.22
C THR A 36 3.90 -3.15 30.85
N GLU A 37 4.54 -3.49 31.97
CA GLU A 37 4.31 -4.71 32.77
C GLU A 37 4.34 -6.06 32.00
N GLY A 38 5.08 -6.14 30.90
CA GLY A 38 5.14 -7.33 30.04
C GLY A 38 4.12 -7.34 28.89
N ASN A 39 3.35 -6.27 28.71
CA ASN A 39 2.57 -6.02 27.50
C ASN A 39 3.41 -5.13 26.56
N VAL A 40 3.49 -5.51 25.28
CA VAL A 40 4.24 -4.76 24.26
C VAL A 40 3.29 -4.38 23.13
N ILE A 41 3.31 -3.12 22.71
CA ILE A 41 2.62 -2.64 21.50
C ILE A 41 3.68 -2.34 20.43
N ILE A 42 3.59 -3.06 19.32
CA ILE A 42 4.45 -2.91 18.15
C ILE A 42 3.70 -2.11 17.09
N ILE A 43 4.27 -0.97 16.69
CA ILE A 43 3.81 -0.18 15.55
C ILE A 43 4.29 -0.83 14.26
N VAL A 44 3.36 -0.96 13.31
CA VAL A 44 3.56 -1.50 11.97
C VAL A 44 2.99 -0.54 10.93
N PRO A 45 3.49 -0.54 9.68
CA PRO A 45 3.16 0.51 8.71
C PRO A 45 1.79 0.33 8.06
N ASN A 46 1.22 -0.89 8.09
CA ASN A 46 -0.08 -1.22 7.52
C ASN A 46 -0.66 -2.52 8.12
N THR A 47 -1.95 -2.75 7.90
CA THR A 47 -2.71 -3.94 8.37
C THR A 47 -2.20 -5.26 7.77
N PHE A 48 -1.55 -5.21 6.61
CA PHE A 48 -0.94 -6.38 5.99
C PHE A 48 0.30 -6.85 6.76
N THR A 49 1.18 -5.92 7.14
CA THR A 49 2.35 -6.18 8.00
C THR A 49 1.91 -6.63 9.39
N GLN A 50 0.86 -6.00 9.95
CA GLN A 50 0.20 -6.41 11.19
C GLN A 50 -0.19 -7.90 11.14
N SER A 51 -1.01 -8.27 10.15
CA SER A 51 -1.55 -9.62 9.96
C SER A 51 -0.44 -10.64 9.70
N TRP A 52 0.59 -10.26 8.96
CA TRP A 52 1.70 -11.15 8.61
C TRP A 52 2.65 -11.40 9.78
N LEU A 53 3.07 -10.36 10.51
CA LEU A 53 3.88 -10.52 11.72
C LEU A 53 3.12 -11.34 12.77
N GLN A 54 1.86 -11.00 13.03
CA GLN A 54 1.01 -11.72 13.98
C GLN A 54 0.81 -13.20 13.60
N LYS A 55 0.70 -13.53 12.31
CA LYS A 55 0.50 -14.92 11.87
C LYS A 55 1.79 -15.73 11.74
N LYS A 56 2.89 -15.12 11.29
CA LYS A 56 4.11 -15.84 10.91
C LYS A 56 5.24 -15.73 11.93
N TYR A 57 5.45 -14.56 12.52
CA TYR A 57 6.64 -14.27 13.33
C TYR A 57 6.34 -13.99 14.80
N HIS A 58 5.07 -13.96 15.21
CA HIS A 58 4.64 -13.64 16.58
C HIS A 58 5.39 -14.45 17.65
N SER A 59 5.51 -15.77 17.48
CA SER A 59 6.24 -16.62 18.44
C SER A 59 7.72 -16.27 18.56
N ASP A 60 8.34 -15.78 17.50
CA ASP A 60 9.77 -15.49 17.45
C ASP A 60 10.06 -14.07 17.92
N VAL A 61 9.13 -13.13 17.65
CA VAL A 61 9.11 -11.79 18.24
C VAL A 61 8.97 -11.87 19.76
N VAL A 62 8.04 -12.69 20.28
CA VAL A 62 7.91 -12.93 21.74
C VAL A 62 9.21 -13.47 22.33
N LYS A 63 9.78 -14.55 21.76
CA LYS A 63 11.05 -15.13 22.26
C LYS A 63 12.22 -14.14 22.20
N SER A 64 12.29 -13.32 21.14
CA SER A 64 13.33 -12.30 20.98
C SER A 64 13.20 -11.20 22.03
N LEU A 65 11.98 -10.70 22.26
CA LEU A 65 11.67 -9.75 23.34
C LEU A 65 12.01 -10.33 24.72
N GLU A 66 11.71 -11.60 24.98
CA GLU A 66 12.05 -12.27 26.24
C GLU A 66 13.57 -12.40 26.44
N ARG A 67 14.33 -12.73 25.39
CA ARG A 67 15.81 -12.73 25.43
C ARG A 67 16.36 -11.34 25.71
N VAL A 68 15.97 -10.34 24.92
CA VAL A 68 16.49 -8.97 25.00
C VAL A 68 16.14 -8.29 26.33
N THR A 69 14.90 -8.46 26.81
CA THR A 69 14.45 -7.83 28.06
C THR A 69 14.76 -8.65 29.32
N SER A 70 15.13 -9.93 29.15
CA SER A 70 15.30 -10.91 30.24
C SER A 70 14.08 -11.00 31.18
N LYS A 71 12.87 -10.77 30.63
CA LYS A 71 11.59 -10.74 31.34
C LYS A 71 10.52 -11.47 30.52
N PRO A 72 9.56 -12.16 31.16
CA PRO A 72 8.47 -12.82 30.45
C PRO A 72 7.54 -11.79 29.78
N ILE A 73 7.10 -12.09 28.56
CA ILE A 73 6.17 -11.25 27.81
C ILE A 73 4.76 -11.85 27.90
N LYS A 74 3.85 -11.10 28.53
CA LYS A 74 2.45 -11.52 28.74
C LYS A 74 1.61 -11.38 27.47
N LYS A 75 1.85 -10.31 26.69
CA LYS A 75 1.05 -9.97 25.50
C LYS A 75 1.88 -9.15 24.52
N VAL A 76 1.72 -9.43 23.22
CA VAL A 76 2.23 -8.59 22.13
C VAL A 76 1.07 -8.23 21.21
N GLU A 77 0.80 -6.94 21.08
CA GLU A 77 -0.16 -6.38 20.13
C GLU A 77 0.57 -5.67 19.00
N TYR A 78 -0.09 -5.60 17.83
CA TYR A 78 0.43 -4.93 16.64
C TYR A 78 -0.58 -3.88 16.23
N ASN A 79 -0.18 -2.61 16.19
CA ASN A 79 -1.05 -1.48 15.85
C ASN A 79 -0.53 -0.74 14.62
N VAL A 80 -1.42 -0.35 13.71
CA VAL A 80 -1.04 0.40 12.52
C VAL A 80 -0.76 1.85 12.90
N GLY A 81 0.43 2.36 12.58
CA GLY A 81 0.86 3.70 12.94
C GLY A 81 2.12 4.14 12.22
N ASN A 82 2.50 5.40 12.42
CA ASN A 82 3.65 6.01 11.77
C ASN A 82 4.78 6.23 12.78
N ILE A 83 5.92 5.54 12.59
CA ILE A 83 7.03 5.48 13.57
C ILE A 83 7.67 6.84 13.82
N LYS A 84 7.52 7.79 12.89
CA LYS A 84 7.99 9.17 13.07
C LYS A 84 7.40 9.89 14.29
N HIS A 85 6.28 9.41 14.85
CA HIS A 85 5.73 9.92 16.12
C HIS A 85 6.28 9.24 17.37
N VAL A 86 7.02 8.14 17.26
CA VAL A 86 7.60 7.41 18.42
C VAL A 86 8.92 8.07 18.87
N GLU A 87 9.71 8.59 17.94
CA GLU A 87 10.96 9.33 18.23
C GLU A 87 10.71 10.71 18.88
N GLU A 88 9.53 11.30 18.67
CA GLU A 88 9.21 12.68 19.11
C GLU A 88 8.54 12.76 20.49
N GLN A 89 8.08 11.63 21.07
CA GLN A 89 7.33 11.60 22.34
C GLN A 89 8.20 11.43 23.60
N GLU A 90 9.45 10.96 23.49
CA GLU A 90 10.37 10.87 24.65
C GLU A 90 11.03 12.23 25.00
N ALA A 91 10.92 13.25 24.15
CA ALA A 91 11.70 14.49 24.28
C ALA A 91 11.00 15.67 25.01
N VAL A 92 9.74 15.56 25.42
CA VAL A 92 8.90 16.72 25.80
C VAL A 92 8.49 16.74 27.28
N ILE A 93 9.49 16.71 28.19
CA ILE A 93 9.28 16.92 29.63
C ILE A 93 10.05 18.16 30.14
N SER A 94 9.67 19.35 29.64
CA SER A 94 9.90 20.64 30.33
C SER A 94 9.00 21.74 29.74
N ALA A 95 8.24 22.41 30.62
CA ALA A 95 7.19 23.40 30.29
C ALA A 95 7.76 24.84 30.05
N PRO A 96 6.95 25.92 29.89
CA PRO A 96 5.50 26.05 29.63
C PRO A 96 5.10 27.03 28.49
N ILE A 97 3.78 27.04 28.24
CA ILE A 97 2.92 27.87 27.37
C ILE A 97 3.28 29.39 27.25
N ARG A 98 3.17 29.96 26.04
CA ARG A 98 2.57 31.30 25.82
C ARG A 98 1.82 31.40 24.48
N ALA A 99 0.66 32.04 24.48
CA ALA A 99 -0.27 32.14 23.35
C ALA A 99 -0.18 33.46 22.55
N THR A 100 -0.62 33.43 21.29
CA THR A 100 -1.16 34.49 20.37
C THR A 100 -0.89 34.06 18.92
N SER A 101 -1.70 34.33 17.88
CA SER A 101 -3.13 34.66 17.74
C SER A 101 -3.53 34.47 16.26
N ALA A 102 -4.78 34.11 15.95
CA ALA A 102 -5.31 33.97 14.57
C ALA A 102 -5.58 35.36 13.91
N PRO A 103 -6.01 35.51 12.64
CA PRO A 103 -7.16 34.84 11.97
C PRO A 103 -6.72 34.07 10.69
N THR A 104 -7.55 33.57 9.76
CA THR A 104 -9.01 33.65 9.50
C THR A 104 -9.53 32.34 8.86
N GLN A 105 -10.85 32.13 8.79
CA GLN A 105 -11.51 31.10 7.95
C GLN A 105 -12.61 31.72 7.09
N PRO A 106 -12.90 31.15 5.90
CA PRO A 106 -14.27 31.12 5.36
C PRO A 106 -14.92 29.74 5.51
N ALA A 107 -16.23 29.76 5.77
CA ALA A 107 -17.08 28.64 6.16
C ALA A 107 -17.02 27.37 5.27
N ALA A 108 -17.10 26.20 5.93
CA ALA A 108 -17.33 24.92 5.27
C ALA A 108 -18.81 24.73 4.88
N GLN A 109 -19.07 24.24 3.67
CA GLN A 109 -20.35 23.67 3.25
C GLN A 109 -20.17 22.19 2.95
N GLN A 110 -21.04 21.34 3.49
CA GLN A 110 -21.02 19.90 3.27
C GLN A 110 -21.77 19.53 1.99
N PRO A 111 -21.18 18.71 1.08
CA PRO A 111 -21.95 18.03 0.05
C PRO A 111 -22.62 16.77 0.60
N GLN A 112 -23.94 16.75 0.44
CA GLN A 112 -24.87 15.64 0.67
C GLN A 112 -24.42 14.30 0.03
N GLY A 113 -24.89 13.18 0.59
CA GLY A 113 -24.45 11.83 0.21
C GLY A 113 -24.89 11.37 -1.20
N TYR A 114 -24.09 10.49 -1.80
CA TYR A 114 -24.39 9.88 -3.09
C TYR A 114 -25.35 8.68 -2.95
N GLN A 115 -26.60 8.86 -3.37
CA GLN A 115 -27.52 7.74 -3.57
C GLN A 115 -27.22 7.03 -4.90
N TYR A 116 -27.08 5.70 -4.84
CA TYR A 116 -26.91 4.88 -6.05
C TYR A 116 -28.28 4.55 -6.66
N GLN A 117 -28.64 5.23 -7.75
CA GLN A 117 -29.86 4.94 -8.50
C GLN A 117 -29.57 3.97 -9.65
N ARG A 118 -29.93 2.68 -9.47
CA ARG A 118 -29.98 1.70 -10.56
C ARG A 118 -31.17 2.00 -11.47
N ASN A 119 -30.93 2.19 -12.76
CA ASN A 119 -31.97 2.01 -13.79
C ASN A 119 -31.57 0.86 -14.74
N PRO A 120 -32.45 -0.13 -14.98
CA PRO A 120 -32.24 -1.16 -15.99
C PRO A 120 -32.76 -0.68 -17.35
N GLY A 121 -32.01 -0.88 -18.44
CA GLY A 121 -32.52 -0.47 -19.76
C GLY A 121 -31.57 -0.68 -20.94
N ASN A 122 -31.80 -1.79 -21.66
CA ASN A 122 -31.35 -2.11 -23.02
C ASN A 122 -29.86 -2.29 -23.36
N GLN A 123 -29.67 -3.34 -24.15
CA GLN A 123 -28.39 -3.94 -24.52
C GLN A 123 -27.95 -3.47 -25.91
N ARG A 124 -26.65 -3.23 -26.09
CA ARG A 124 -25.89 -3.70 -27.25
C ARG A 124 -24.42 -3.85 -26.83
N SER A 125 -23.82 -4.94 -27.28
CA SER A 125 -22.57 -5.49 -26.77
C SER A 125 -21.35 -4.60 -27.02
N THR A 126 -20.76 -4.06 -25.95
CA THR A 126 -19.35 -3.67 -25.91
C THR A 126 -18.72 -4.21 -24.62
N LEU A 127 -17.90 -5.27 -24.72
CA LEU A 127 -17.19 -5.90 -23.60
C LEU A 127 -15.97 -5.05 -23.13
N SER A 128 -16.07 -3.73 -23.23
CA SER A 128 -14.94 -2.80 -23.17
C SER A 128 -14.84 -2.02 -21.84
N ALA A 129 -13.65 -2.06 -21.24
CA ALA A 129 -13.22 -1.38 -20.01
C ALA A 129 -13.95 -1.75 -18.70
N SER A 130 -15.28 -1.73 -18.65
CA SER A 130 -16.05 -1.92 -17.40
C SER A 130 -15.93 -3.32 -16.79
N GLN A 131 -15.56 -4.31 -17.60
CA GLN A 131 -15.36 -5.70 -17.15
C GLN A 131 -14.02 -5.92 -16.42
N PHE A 132 -13.08 -4.97 -16.54
CA PHE A 132 -11.74 -5.03 -15.92
C PHE A 132 -11.59 -4.11 -14.69
N GLY A 133 -12.66 -3.42 -14.28
CA GLY A 133 -12.61 -2.44 -13.18
C GLY A 133 -11.96 -1.10 -13.55
N LEU A 134 -11.74 -0.84 -14.85
CA LEU A 134 -11.21 0.43 -15.35
C LEU A 134 -12.28 1.53 -15.30
N ASN A 135 -11.91 2.69 -14.77
CA ASN A 135 -12.75 3.87 -14.67
C ASN A 135 -12.50 4.80 -15.86
N LYS A 136 -13.50 4.96 -16.75
CA LYS A 136 -13.44 5.83 -17.93
C LYS A 136 -13.19 7.32 -17.65
N LYS A 137 -13.15 7.74 -16.38
CA LYS A 137 -12.77 9.10 -15.96
C LYS A 137 -11.26 9.29 -15.78
N TYR A 138 -10.49 8.20 -15.68
CA TYR A 138 -9.04 8.24 -15.45
C TYR A 138 -8.28 8.11 -16.77
N THR A 139 -8.15 9.23 -17.47
CA THR A 139 -7.46 9.34 -18.76
C THR A 139 -6.34 10.38 -18.64
N PHE A 140 -5.37 10.39 -19.57
CA PHE A 140 -4.34 11.43 -19.57
C PHE A 140 -4.92 12.83 -19.79
N ALA A 141 -6.04 12.95 -20.51
CA ALA A 141 -6.70 14.23 -20.76
C ALA A 141 -7.37 14.83 -19.51
N THR A 142 -7.76 14.00 -18.54
CA THR A 142 -8.33 14.45 -17.25
C THR A 142 -7.29 14.59 -16.13
N PHE A 143 -6.03 14.24 -16.39
CA PHE A 143 -4.95 14.35 -15.42
C PHE A 143 -4.30 15.73 -15.44
N ILE A 144 -4.36 16.46 -14.32
CA ILE A 144 -3.75 17.80 -14.22
C ILE A 144 -2.24 17.66 -13.98
N VAL A 145 -1.45 18.06 -14.98
CA VAL A 145 0.01 18.06 -14.93
C VAL A 145 0.53 19.33 -14.25
N GLY A 146 1.50 19.17 -13.36
CA GLY A 146 2.29 20.25 -12.78
C GLY A 146 3.64 19.73 -12.31
N LYS A 147 4.55 20.63 -11.93
CA LYS A 147 5.98 20.33 -11.65
C LYS A 147 6.23 19.14 -10.71
N GLN A 148 5.31 18.85 -9.78
CA GLN A 148 5.45 17.75 -8.81
C GLN A 148 5.01 16.36 -9.34
N ASN A 149 4.25 16.30 -10.44
CA ASN A 149 3.77 15.03 -11.04
C ASN A 149 4.18 14.86 -12.52
N GLU A 150 4.82 15.87 -13.11
CA GLU A 150 5.28 15.92 -14.50
C GLU A 150 6.12 14.69 -14.89
N LEU A 151 7.09 14.29 -14.06
CA LEU A 151 7.92 13.11 -14.32
C LEU A 151 7.10 11.81 -14.37
N ALA A 152 6.18 11.62 -13.42
CA ALA A 152 5.34 10.42 -13.36
C ALA A 152 4.36 10.37 -14.54
N HIS A 153 3.77 11.51 -14.92
CA HIS A 153 2.92 11.65 -16.10
C HIS A 153 3.69 11.38 -17.40
N ALA A 154 4.90 11.95 -17.55
CA ALA A 154 5.75 11.73 -18.72
C ALA A 154 6.17 10.26 -18.86
N ALA A 155 6.56 9.60 -17.76
CA ALA A 155 6.91 8.19 -17.75
C ALA A 155 5.71 7.28 -18.09
N ALA A 156 4.53 7.55 -17.50
CA ALA A 156 3.29 6.85 -17.83
C ALA A 156 2.93 6.99 -19.32
N LYS A 157 3.01 8.21 -19.87
CA LYS A 157 2.72 8.46 -21.28
C LYS A 157 3.75 7.81 -22.23
N ALA A 158 5.02 7.75 -21.84
CA ALA A 158 6.05 7.03 -22.59
C ALA A 158 5.77 5.52 -22.66
N VAL A 159 5.32 4.91 -21.55
CA VAL A 159 4.91 3.49 -21.52
C VAL A 159 3.64 3.25 -22.34
N ALA A 160 2.65 4.15 -22.28
CA ALA A 160 1.44 4.02 -23.10
C ALA A 160 1.75 4.07 -24.61
N ASN A 161 2.62 4.99 -25.04
CA ASN A 161 3.04 5.13 -26.44
C ASN A 161 3.94 3.97 -26.94
N ARG A 162 4.74 3.38 -26.04
CA ARG A 162 5.72 2.32 -26.37
C ARG A 162 5.74 1.24 -25.27
N PRO A 163 4.69 0.39 -25.19
CA PRO A 163 4.56 -0.63 -24.16
C PRO A 163 5.71 -1.64 -24.23
N GLY A 164 6.28 -2.01 -23.09
CA GLY A 164 7.43 -2.93 -23.00
C GLY A 164 8.79 -2.34 -23.41
N ASP A 165 8.80 -1.43 -24.38
CA ASP A 165 9.98 -0.79 -24.96
C ASP A 165 10.53 0.38 -24.13
N ALA A 166 9.66 1.29 -23.68
CA ALA A 166 10.10 2.51 -23.00
C ALA A 166 10.60 2.22 -21.57
N TYR A 167 9.79 1.49 -20.80
CA TYR A 167 10.11 1.01 -19.46
C TYR A 167 9.33 -0.29 -19.19
N ASN A 168 9.99 -1.28 -18.60
CA ASN A 168 9.33 -2.50 -18.11
C ASN A 168 10.13 -3.09 -16.93
N PRO A 169 9.63 -3.03 -15.68
CA PRO A 169 8.37 -2.41 -15.26
C PRO A 169 8.44 -0.86 -15.19
N LEU A 170 7.27 -0.23 -15.15
CA LEU A 170 7.10 1.14 -14.63
C LEU A 170 6.58 1.07 -13.19
N PHE A 171 7.19 1.83 -12.28
CA PHE A 171 6.81 1.88 -10.87
C PHE A 171 6.51 3.32 -10.46
N ILE A 172 5.27 3.61 -10.04
CA ILE A 172 4.83 4.94 -9.60
C ILE A 172 4.50 4.88 -8.11
N TYR A 173 5.17 5.70 -7.30
CA TYR A 173 4.94 5.81 -5.86
C TYR A 173 4.67 7.25 -5.43
N GLY A 174 4.09 7.41 -4.25
CA GLY A 174 3.68 8.71 -3.72
C GLY A 174 2.56 8.57 -2.69
N GLY A 175 2.25 9.66 -1.99
CA GLY A 175 1.19 9.73 -0.99
C GLY A 175 -0.21 9.41 -1.52
N VAL A 176 -1.17 9.37 -0.60
CA VAL A 176 -2.60 9.23 -0.92
C VAL A 176 -3.09 10.43 -1.74
N GLY A 177 -4.03 10.20 -2.65
CA GLY A 177 -4.62 11.27 -3.48
C GLY A 177 -3.72 11.86 -4.59
N LEU A 178 -2.44 11.51 -4.67
CA LEU A 178 -1.50 12.06 -5.68
C LEU A 178 -1.68 11.48 -7.11
N GLY A 179 -2.79 10.83 -7.41
CA GLY A 179 -3.14 10.38 -8.76
C GLY A 179 -2.44 9.12 -9.27
N LYS A 180 -1.85 8.28 -8.40
CA LYS A 180 -1.22 7.00 -8.79
C LYS A 180 -2.15 6.11 -9.64
N THR A 181 -3.31 5.75 -9.08
CA THR A 181 -4.39 4.99 -9.76
C THR A 181 -4.85 5.66 -11.05
N HIS A 182 -4.91 6.99 -11.08
CA HIS A 182 -5.32 7.74 -12.28
C HIS A 182 -4.29 7.55 -13.40
N LEU A 183 -3.01 7.78 -13.14
CA LEU A 183 -1.94 7.55 -14.13
C LEU A 183 -1.88 6.09 -14.57
N LEU A 184 -2.02 5.15 -13.63
CA LEU A 184 -1.99 3.71 -13.91
C LEU A 184 -3.12 3.30 -14.87
N GLN A 185 -4.36 3.76 -14.62
CA GLN A 185 -5.50 3.47 -15.50
C GLN A 185 -5.48 4.28 -16.80
N ALA A 186 -4.88 5.48 -16.82
CA ALA A 186 -4.71 6.28 -18.04
C ALA A 186 -3.83 5.59 -19.10
N ILE A 187 -2.83 4.80 -18.67
CA ILE A 187 -2.04 3.94 -19.57
C ILE A 187 -2.95 2.93 -20.27
N ALA A 188 -3.83 2.26 -19.53
CA ALA A 188 -4.77 1.29 -20.09
C ALA A 188 -5.81 1.94 -21.02
N ASP A 189 -6.35 3.10 -20.64
CA ASP A 189 -7.30 3.85 -21.45
C ASP A 189 -6.71 4.26 -22.81
N GLN A 190 -5.46 4.74 -22.82
CA GLN A 190 -4.76 5.07 -24.06
C GLN A 190 -4.48 3.83 -24.91
N MET A 191 -3.94 2.75 -24.33
CA MET A 191 -3.66 1.50 -25.06
C MET A 191 -4.93 0.86 -25.65
N LEU A 192 -6.08 0.95 -24.97
CA LEU A 192 -7.37 0.51 -25.51
C LEU A 192 -7.93 1.43 -26.60
N THR A 193 -7.59 2.72 -26.55
CA THR A 193 -7.97 3.70 -27.59
C THR A 193 -7.17 3.46 -28.88
N GLU A 194 -5.88 3.13 -28.77
CA GLU A 194 -5.02 2.80 -29.91
C GLU A 194 -5.27 1.39 -30.47
N ASN A 195 -5.49 0.40 -29.60
CA ASN A 195 -5.83 -0.97 -29.98
C ASN A 195 -6.91 -1.56 -29.04
N PRO A 196 -8.18 -1.59 -29.47
CA PRO A 196 -9.29 -2.15 -28.69
C PRO A 196 -9.17 -3.64 -28.34
N ASN A 197 -8.27 -4.39 -28.99
CA ASN A 197 -8.05 -5.82 -28.72
C ASN A 197 -6.96 -6.09 -27.66
N THR A 198 -6.35 -5.05 -27.10
CA THR A 198 -5.31 -5.17 -26.06
C THR A 198 -5.83 -5.91 -24.83
N LYS A 199 -5.15 -6.98 -24.43
CA LYS A 199 -5.45 -7.75 -23.22
C LYS A 199 -4.88 -7.04 -21.99
N ILE A 200 -5.73 -6.34 -21.27
CA ILE A 200 -5.35 -5.63 -20.04
C ILE A 200 -5.86 -6.38 -18.82
N LEU A 201 -4.99 -6.57 -17.82
CA LEU A 201 -5.37 -7.07 -16.50
C LEU A 201 -5.05 -6.02 -15.44
N TYR A 202 -6.10 -5.40 -14.90
CA TYR A 202 -6.01 -4.50 -13.75
C TYR A 202 -6.40 -5.24 -12.46
N VAL A 203 -5.58 -5.08 -11.42
CA VAL A 203 -5.73 -5.78 -10.13
C VAL A 203 -5.16 -4.93 -9.00
N SER A 204 -5.68 -5.04 -7.78
CA SER A 204 -4.97 -4.57 -6.58
C SER A 204 -4.02 -5.66 -6.07
N SER A 205 -2.96 -5.30 -5.35
CA SER A 205 -2.04 -6.28 -4.72
C SER A 205 -2.76 -7.24 -3.78
N GLU A 206 -3.81 -6.77 -3.08
CA GLU A 206 -4.68 -7.61 -2.26
C GLU A 206 -5.38 -8.69 -3.10
N LYS A 207 -6.05 -8.28 -4.20
CA LYS A 207 -6.77 -9.22 -5.07
C LYS A 207 -5.82 -10.19 -5.76
N PHE A 208 -4.64 -9.74 -6.20
CA PHE A 208 -3.58 -10.61 -6.72
C PHE A 208 -3.20 -11.69 -5.69
N THR A 209 -2.97 -11.28 -4.44
CA THR A 209 -2.58 -12.19 -3.34
C THR A 209 -3.69 -13.19 -3.02
N ASN A 210 -4.94 -12.74 -2.94
CA ASN A 210 -6.10 -13.59 -2.67
C ASN A 210 -6.34 -14.61 -3.80
N GLU A 211 -6.22 -14.20 -5.06
CA GLU A 211 -6.31 -15.11 -6.20
C GLU A 211 -5.14 -16.12 -6.23
N PHE A 212 -3.91 -15.69 -5.90
CA PHE A 212 -2.74 -16.57 -5.81
C PHE A 212 -2.96 -17.67 -4.75
N VAL A 213 -3.29 -17.27 -3.52
CA VAL A 213 -3.52 -18.20 -2.39
C VAL A 213 -4.64 -19.19 -2.72
N SER A 214 -5.75 -18.72 -3.31
CA SER A 214 -6.87 -19.58 -3.71
C SER A 214 -6.45 -20.57 -4.80
N SER A 215 -5.71 -20.11 -5.81
CA SER A 215 -5.24 -20.98 -6.90
C SER A 215 -4.28 -22.08 -6.42
N VAL A 216 -3.45 -21.81 -5.42
CA VAL A 216 -2.56 -22.82 -4.82
C VAL A 216 -3.37 -23.82 -4.00
N LYS A 217 -4.32 -23.34 -3.17
CA LYS A 217 -5.19 -24.19 -2.34
C LYS A 217 -6.05 -25.15 -3.17
N GLU A 218 -6.51 -24.71 -4.35
CA GLU A 218 -7.39 -25.47 -5.24
C GLU A 218 -6.64 -26.29 -6.31
N GLY A 219 -5.30 -26.27 -6.33
CA GLY A 219 -4.50 -26.94 -7.37
C GLY A 219 -4.50 -26.25 -8.74
N ARG A 220 -5.16 -25.09 -8.87
CA ARG A 220 -5.34 -24.30 -10.10
C ARG A 220 -4.19 -23.31 -10.37
N ALA A 221 -3.00 -23.54 -9.81
CA ALA A 221 -1.84 -22.66 -9.95
C ALA A 221 -1.35 -22.49 -11.41
N LYS A 222 -1.69 -23.41 -12.32
CA LYS A 222 -1.45 -23.26 -13.77
C LYS A 222 -2.32 -22.16 -14.38
N GLU A 223 -3.63 -22.19 -14.11
CA GLU A 223 -4.60 -21.20 -14.59
C GLU A 223 -4.25 -19.80 -14.10
N PHE A 224 -3.82 -19.66 -12.84
CA PHE A 224 -3.31 -18.41 -12.28
C PHE A 224 -2.11 -17.89 -13.09
N LYS A 225 -1.10 -18.73 -13.32
CA LYS A 225 0.09 -18.33 -14.10
C LYS A 225 -0.29 -17.92 -15.53
N GLU A 226 -1.21 -18.62 -16.17
CA GLU A 226 -1.68 -18.30 -17.52
C GLU A 226 -2.43 -16.96 -17.54
N ARG A 227 -3.37 -16.74 -16.61
CA ARG A 227 -4.13 -15.48 -16.50
C ARG A 227 -3.25 -14.25 -16.27
N TYR A 228 -2.22 -14.36 -15.44
CA TYR A 228 -1.32 -13.24 -15.13
C TYR A 228 -0.13 -13.07 -16.09
N ARG A 229 0.09 -14.01 -17.03
CA ARG A 229 1.18 -13.93 -18.03
C ARG A 229 0.71 -13.77 -19.47
N ASN A 230 -0.53 -14.12 -19.80
CA ASN A 230 -1.10 -14.01 -21.15
C ASN A 230 -1.87 -12.69 -21.32
N VAL A 231 -1.20 -11.58 -21.01
CA VAL A 231 -1.73 -10.20 -21.07
C VAL A 231 -0.71 -9.30 -21.74
N ASP A 232 -1.19 -8.30 -22.46
CA ASP A 232 -0.35 -7.30 -23.13
C ASP A 232 0.02 -6.16 -22.16
N LEU A 233 -0.83 -5.93 -21.14
CA LEU A 233 -0.59 -5.00 -20.04
C LEU A 233 -1.07 -5.60 -18.71
N LEU A 234 -0.16 -5.69 -17.72
CA LEU A 234 -0.48 -6.01 -16.33
C LEU A 234 -0.35 -4.75 -15.47
N LEU A 235 -1.46 -4.32 -14.87
CA LEU A 235 -1.53 -3.19 -13.95
C LEU A 235 -1.82 -3.70 -12.54
N ILE A 236 -0.89 -3.46 -11.61
CA ILE A 236 -1.04 -3.78 -10.19
C ILE A 236 -1.08 -2.45 -9.42
N ASP A 237 -2.20 -2.16 -8.77
CA ASP A 237 -2.37 -0.97 -7.92
C ASP A 237 -2.22 -1.31 -6.44
N ASP A 238 -1.88 -0.30 -5.64
CA ASP A 238 -1.61 -0.39 -4.19
C ASP A 238 -0.66 -1.54 -3.82
N ILE A 239 0.61 -1.45 -4.29
CA ILE A 239 1.76 -2.29 -3.89
C ILE A 239 2.38 -1.78 -2.58
#